data_AF-A0A945AL66-F1
#
_entry.id   AF-A0A945AL66-F1
#
_cell.length_a   1.000
_cell.length_b   1.000
_cell.length_c   1.000
_cell.angle_alpha   90.00
_cell.angle_beta   90.00
_cell.angle_gamma   90.00
#
_symmetry.space_group_name_H-M   'P 1'
#
loop_
_entity.id
_entity.type
_entity.pdbx_description
1 polymer ?
#
loop_
_entity_poly.entity_id
_entity_poly.type
_entity_poly.pdbx_seq_one_letter_code
_entity_poly.pdbx_strand_id
1 'polypeptide(L)'
;MNSITRPSILALLSISLFLALWYALAIYLDTLTLPTPLVVAKVLLDEIKNGQLPYHLSKTLYRLLISFGIAMLLGCAIGIALGRYKQLDYFFDNWLIIFLNIPALVTIILCYVWFGLVESAAILAVVINKLPN
;
A
#
# COMPACT_ATOMS: atom_id res chain seq x y z
N MET A 1 4.94 37.70 -16.55
CA MET A 1 3.95 37.18 -15.59
C MET A 1 3.00 36.18 -16.27
N ASN A 2 3.49 35.04 -16.78
CA ASN A 2 2.68 34.06 -17.54
C ASN A 2 3.25 32.62 -17.62
N SER A 3 4.24 32.25 -16.79
CA SER A 3 4.82 30.90 -16.81
C SER A 3 4.03 29.87 -15.99
N ILE A 4 3.15 30.32 -15.08
CA ILE A 4 2.40 29.45 -14.15
C ILE A 4 1.04 29.01 -14.72
N THR A 5 0.46 29.75 -15.69
CA THR A 5 -0.87 29.43 -16.26
C THR A 5 -0.83 28.34 -17.33
N ARG A 6 0.26 28.24 -18.09
CA ARG A 6 0.46 27.18 -19.11
C ARG A 6 0.41 25.75 -18.53
N PRO A 7 1.10 25.41 -17.43
CA PRO A 7 1.07 24.04 -16.91
C PRO A 7 -0.30 23.63 -16.37
N SER A 8 -1.05 24.52 -15.70
CA SER A 8 -2.38 24.19 -15.17
C SER A 8 -3.42 23.97 -16.28
N ILE A 9 -3.37 24.75 -17.37
CA ILE A 9 -4.25 24.56 -18.53
C ILE A 9 -3.94 23.24 -19.22
N LEU A 10 -2.65 22.90 -19.41
CA LEU A 10 -2.25 21.62 -19.98
C LEU A 10 -2.69 20.44 -19.10
N ALA A 11 -2.64 20.57 -17.78
CA ALA A 11 -3.11 19.54 -16.85
C ALA A 11 -4.64 19.34 -16.94
N LEU A 12 -5.42 20.44 -16.95
CA LEU A 12 -6.87 20.38 -17.13
C LEU A 12 -7.27 19.74 -18.47
N LEU A 13 -6.55 20.10 -19.53
CA LEU A 13 -6.78 19.56 -20.87
C LEU A 13 -6.44 18.07 -20.92
N SER A 14 -5.33 17.66 -20.30
CA SER A 14 -4.95 16.24 -20.15
C SER A 14 -6.01 15.43 -19.41
N ILE A 15 -6.48 15.91 -18.26
CA ILE A 15 -7.52 15.25 -17.46
C ILE A 15 -8.84 15.18 -18.24
N SER A 16 -9.23 16.26 -18.91
CA SER A 16 -10.47 16.29 -19.70
C SER A 16 -10.40 15.34 -20.89
N LEU A 17 -9.25 15.28 -21.57
CA LEU A 17 -9.01 14.35 -22.67
C LEU A 17 -9.08 12.91 -22.17
N PHE A 18 -8.45 12.60 -21.03
CA PHE A 18 -8.53 11.28 -20.41
C PHE A 18 -9.97 10.87 -20.07
N LEU A 19 -10.74 11.76 -19.44
CA LEU A 19 -12.15 11.50 -19.11
C LEU A 19 -13.02 11.32 -20.35
N ALA A 20 -12.78 12.12 -21.41
CA ALA A 20 -13.50 12.00 -22.67
C ALA A 20 -13.20 10.67 -23.37
N LEU A 21 -11.92 10.27 -23.39
CA LEU A 21 -11.48 9.02 -24.00
C LEU A 21 -12.01 7.80 -23.22
N TRP A 22 -11.98 7.85 -21.88
CA TRP A 22 -12.61 6.83 -21.03
C TRP A 22 -14.12 6.75 -21.26
N TYR A 23 -14.83 7.88 -21.27
CA TYR A 23 -16.28 7.90 -21.52
C TYR A 23 -16.63 7.34 -22.90
N ALA A 24 -15.90 7.76 -23.94
CA ALA A 24 -16.10 7.26 -25.31
C ALA A 24 -15.83 5.75 -25.42
N LEU A 25 -14.76 5.25 -24.82
CA LEU A 25 -14.45 3.81 -24.79
C LEU A 25 -15.50 3.03 -24.00
N ALA A 26 -15.96 3.55 -22.86
CA ALA A 26 -16.98 2.90 -22.04
C ALA A 26 -18.30 2.72 -22.80
N ILE A 27 -18.72 3.73 -23.57
CA ILE A 27 -19.92 3.63 -24.42
C ILE A 27 -19.68 2.72 -25.62
N TYR A 28 -18.49 2.80 -26.24
CA TYR A 28 -18.19 2.01 -27.43
C TYR A 28 -18.11 0.50 -27.13
N LEU A 29 -17.52 0.13 -25.99
CA LEU A 29 -17.38 -1.26 -25.59
C LEU A 29 -18.65 -1.83 -24.95
N ASP A 30 -19.47 -0.97 -24.32
CA ASP A 30 -20.73 -1.33 -23.65
C ASP A 30 -20.62 -2.58 -22.75
N THR A 31 -19.53 -2.66 -21.98
CA THR A 31 -19.27 -3.77 -21.06
C THR A 31 -19.42 -3.35 -19.60
N LEU A 32 -19.91 -4.28 -18.78
CA LEU A 32 -19.94 -4.12 -17.31
C LEU A 32 -18.55 -3.93 -16.70
N THR A 33 -17.49 -4.36 -17.39
CA THR A 33 -16.10 -4.25 -16.92
C THR A 33 -15.53 -2.85 -17.07
N LEU A 34 -16.10 -2.00 -17.93
CA LEU A 34 -15.66 -0.61 -18.13
C LEU A 34 -16.85 0.36 -18.00
N PRO A 35 -17.37 0.57 -16.77
CA PRO A 35 -18.45 1.51 -16.55
C PRO A 35 -18.01 2.95 -16.86
N THR A 36 -18.98 3.80 -17.20
CA THR A 36 -18.71 5.21 -17.46
C THR A 36 -18.22 5.93 -16.19
N PRO A 37 -17.41 7.00 -16.33
CA PRO A 37 -16.93 7.79 -15.18
C PRO A 37 -18.06 8.28 -14.25
N LEU A 38 -19.23 8.61 -14.80
CA LEU A 38 -20.41 9.04 -14.03
C LEU A 38 -20.96 7.92 -13.13
N VAL A 39 -21.02 6.69 -13.65
CA VAL A 39 -21.45 5.53 -12.88
C VAL A 39 -20.46 5.25 -11.74
N VAL A 40 -19.16 5.30 -12.02
CA VAL A 40 -18.11 5.13 -11.00
C VAL A 40 -18.22 6.21 -9.92
N ALA A 41 -18.39 7.47 -10.30
CA ALA A 41 -18.55 8.58 -9.36
C ALA A 41 -19.79 8.40 -8.47
N LYS A 42 -20.91 7.94 -9.04
CA LYS A 42 -22.13 7.65 -8.28
C LYS A 42 -21.91 6.53 -7.26
N VAL A 43 -21.37 5.39 -7.70
CA VAL A 43 -21.06 4.26 -6.81
C VAL A 43 -20.10 4.67 -5.71
N LEU A 44 -19.06 5.45 -6.03
CA LEU A 44 -18.12 5.95 -5.04
C LEU A 44 -18.80 6.81 -3.97
N LEU A 45 -19.70 7.72 -4.37
CA LEU A 45 -20.46 8.54 -3.41
C LEU A 45 -21.44 7.71 -2.58
N ASP A 46 -22.10 6.74 -3.18
CA ASP A 46 -23.03 5.85 -2.49
C ASP A 46 -22.29 4.98 -1.46
N GLU A 47 -21.14 4.40 -1.82
CA GLU A 47 -20.30 3.61 -0.91
C GLU A 47 -19.68 4.43 0.22
N ILE A 48 -19.35 5.71 -0.04
CA ILE A 48 -18.91 6.64 1.02
C ILE A 48 -20.06 6.92 1.99
N LYS A 49 -21.27 7.21 1.49
CA LYS A 49 -22.45 7.49 2.33
C LYS A 49 -22.90 6.28 3.13
N ASN A 50 -22.83 5.09 2.54
CA ASN A 50 -23.17 3.83 3.18
C ASN A 50 -22.11 3.38 4.20
N GLY A 51 -20.96 4.06 4.26
CA GLY A 51 -19.90 3.78 5.23
C GLY A 51 -19.03 2.57 4.90
N GLN A 52 -19.34 1.82 3.84
CA GLN A 52 -18.61 0.61 3.44
C GLN A 52 -17.20 0.92 2.98
N LEU A 53 -17.04 1.88 2.05
CA LEU A 53 -15.74 2.31 1.56
C LEU A 53 -14.84 2.85 2.67
N PRO A 54 -15.26 3.82 3.51
CA PRO A 54 -14.41 4.29 4.60
C PRO A 54 -14.14 3.20 5.65
N TYR A 55 -15.07 2.28 5.91
CA TYR A 55 -14.84 1.16 6.82
C TYR A 55 -13.72 0.24 6.33
N HIS A 56 -13.82 -0.28 5.10
CA HIS A 56 -12.80 -1.17 4.55
C HIS A 56 -11.45 -0.48 4.34
N LEU A 57 -11.48 0.79 3.92
CA LEU A 57 -10.28 1.61 3.83
C LEU A 57 -9.62 1.80 5.19
N SER A 58 -10.41 2.13 6.23
CA SER A 58 -9.90 2.31 7.59
C SER A 58 -9.30 1.03 8.17
N LYS A 59 -9.89 -0.14 7.89
CA LYS A 59 -9.33 -1.44 8.32
C LYS A 59 -7.97 -1.70 7.69
N THR A 60 -7.86 -1.46 6.39
CA THR A 60 -6.59 -1.61 5.65
C THR A 60 -5.54 -0.63 6.16
N LEU A 61 -5.93 0.63 6.40
CA LEU A 61 -5.05 1.67 6.88
C LEU A 61 -4.61 1.43 8.33
N TYR A 62 -5.52 0.99 9.20
CA TYR A 62 -5.23 0.60 10.58
C TYR A 62 -4.19 -0.52 10.63
N ARG A 63 -4.39 -1.56 9.82
CA ARG A 63 -3.43 -2.67 9.68
C ARG A 63 -2.06 -2.17 9.23
N LEU A 64 -2.01 -1.28 8.23
CA LEU A 64 -0.76 -0.67 7.76
C LEU A 64 -0.06 0.13 8.85
N LEU A 65 -0.79 1.00 9.55
CA LEU A 65 -0.24 1.87 10.59
C LEU A 65 0.34 1.06 11.76
N ILE A 66 -0.36 0.02 12.21
CA ILE A 66 0.14 -0.85 13.29
C ILE A 66 1.37 -1.61 12.84
N SER A 67 1.31 -2.24 11.67
CA SER A 67 2.43 -3.03 11.15
C SER A 67 3.67 -2.16 10.96
N PHE A 68 3.49 -0.99 10.35
CA PHE A 68 4.56 -0.03 10.14
C PHE A 68 5.11 0.52 11.47
N GLY A 69 4.24 0.87 12.43
CA GLY A 69 4.67 1.38 13.73
C GLY A 69 5.50 0.36 14.51
N ILE A 70 5.05 -0.90 14.55
CA ILE A 70 5.80 -2.00 15.20
C ILE A 70 7.13 -2.23 14.47
N ALA A 71 7.12 -2.29 13.13
CA ALA A 71 8.32 -2.50 12.34
C ALA A 71 9.34 -1.36 12.54
N MET A 72 8.89 -0.11 12.55
CA MET A 72 9.75 1.04 12.76
C MET A 72 10.39 1.04 14.16
N LEU A 73 9.60 0.79 15.21
CA LEU A 73 10.12 0.77 16.58
C LEU A 73 11.18 -0.32 16.78
N LEU A 74 10.88 -1.55 16.36
CA LEU A 74 11.81 -2.67 16.49
C LEU A 74 13.02 -2.53 15.56
N GLY A 75 12.81 -2.09 14.32
CA GLY A 75 13.89 -1.85 13.35
C GLY A 75 14.85 -0.75 13.81
N CYS A 76 14.33 0.35 14.34
CA CYS A 76 15.16 1.40 14.95
C CYS A 76 15.94 0.88 16.17
N ALA A 77 15.29 0.12 17.06
CA ALA A 77 15.95 -0.44 18.24
C ALA A 77 17.11 -1.39 17.85
N ILE A 78 16.86 -2.30 16.89
CA ILE A 78 17.87 -3.23 16.37
C ILE A 78 18.98 -2.45 15.66
N GLY A 79 18.65 -1.52 14.78
CA GLY A 79 19.62 -0.71 14.04
C GLY A 79 20.54 0.11 14.94
N ILE A 80 19.99 0.73 16.00
CA ILE A 80 20.79 1.46 17.00
C ILE A 80 21.73 0.51 17.76
N ALA A 81 21.26 -0.68 18.13
CA ALA A 81 22.08 -1.67 18.82
C ALA A 81 23.25 -2.15 17.95
N LEU A 82 23.00 -2.48 16.69
CA LEU A 82 24.03 -2.91 15.75
C LEU A 82 25.03 -1.79 15.44
N GLY A 83 24.55 -0.57 15.21
CA GLY A 83 25.41 0.59 14.97
C GLY A 83 26.30 0.96 16.18
N ARG A 84 25.89 0.61 17.40
CA ARG A 84 26.65 0.88 18.62
C ARG A 84 27.66 -0.22 18.97
N TYR A 85 27.39 -1.48 18.62
CA TYR A 85 28.21 -2.63 19.00
C TYR A 85 28.69 -3.41 17.77
N LYS A 86 29.95 -3.16 17.34
CA LYS A 86 30.56 -3.83 16.17
C LYS A 86 30.54 -5.36 16.24
N GLN A 87 30.66 -5.96 17.43
CA GLN A 87 30.58 -7.42 17.58
C GLN A 87 29.19 -7.96 17.26
N LEU A 88 28.15 -7.21 17.61
CA LEU A 88 26.76 -7.55 17.34
C LEU A 88 26.47 -7.40 15.83
N ASP A 89 27.00 -6.34 15.23
CA ASP A 89 26.95 -6.10 13.78
C ASP A 89 27.52 -7.29 12.98
N TYR A 90 28.75 -7.71 13.28
CA TYR A 90 29.37 -8.88 12.62
C TYR A 90 28.60 -10.18 12.82
N PHE A 91 27.94 -10.37 13.97
CA PHE A 91 27.17 -11.59 14.24
C PHE A 91 25.85 -11.61 13.44
N PHE A 92 25.17 -10.47 13.32
CA PHE A 92 23.87 -10.36 12.65
C PHE A 92 23.96 -10.06 11.15
N ASP A 93 25.13 -9.69 10.62
CA ASP A 93 25.33 -9.34 9.20
C ASP A 93 24.76 -10.40 8.24
N ASN A 94 25.14 -11.66 8.41
CA ASN A 94 24.62 -12.76 7.58
C ASN A 94 23.11 -12.99 7.76
N TRP A 95 22.59 -12.83 8.98
CA TRP A 95 21.16 -12.99 9.25
C TRP A 95 20.35 -11.89 8.58
N LEU A 96 20.81 -10.64 8.65
CA LEU A 96 20.20 -9.49 7.98
C LEU A 96 20.09 -9.73 6.48
N ILE A 97 21.18 -10.15 5.82
CA ILE A 97 21.17 -10.45 4.39
C ILE A 97 20.13 -11.54 4.05
N ILE A 98 20.02 -12.59 4.87
CA ILE A 98 19.01 -13.64 4.64
C ILE A 98 17.60 -13.05 4.73
N PHE A 99 17.27 -12.32 5.80
CA PHE A 99 15.94 -11.77 5.99
C PHE A 99 15.58 -10.71 4.92
N LEU A 100 16.55 -9.93 4.45
CA LEU A 100 16.40 -8.96 3.36
C LEU A 100 16.02 -9.60 2.03
N ASN A 101 16.45 -10.84 1.80
CA ASN A 101 16.23 -11.53 0.52
C ASN A 101 15.00 -12.45 0.51
N ILE A 102 14.30 -12.61 1.65
CA ILE A 102 13.09 -13.43 1.71
C ILE A 102 11.94 -12.69 1.01
N PRO A 103 11.29 -13.29 -0.02
CA PRO A 103 10.15 -12.68 -0.67
C PRO A 103 8.98 -12.49 0.30
N ALA A 104 8.31 -11.33 0.24
CA ALA A 104 7.16 -11.02 1.11
C ALA A 104 6.05 -12.10 1.07
N LEU A 105 5.87 -12.73 -0.09
CA LEU A 105 4.90 -13.80 -0.32
C LEU A 105 5.20 -15.05 0.53
N VAL A 106 6.47 -15.39 0.76
CA VAL A 106 6.87 -16.53 1.60
C VAL A 106 6.54 -16.24 3.06
N THR A 107 6.88 -15.04 3.54
CA THR A 107 6.63 -14.62 4.92
C THR A 107 5.14 -14.68 5.27
N ILE A 108 4.27 -14.16 4.39
CA ILE A 108 2.83 -14.15 4.66
C ILE A 108 2.23 -15.56 4.66
N ILE A 109 2.70 -16.46 3.79
CA ILE A 109 2.24 -17.85 3.77
C ILE A 109 2.63 -18.55 5.07
N LEU A 110 3.88 -18.41 5.53
CA LEU A 110 4.33 -19.02 6.79
C LEU A 110 3.54 -18.50 7.99
N CYS A 111 3.30 -17.19 8.06
CA CYS A 111 2.47 -16.61 9.12
C CYS A 111 1.04 -17.19 9.11
N TYR A 112 0.42 -17.35 7.95
CA TYR A 112 -0.91 -17.96 7.87
C TYR A 112 -0.93 -19.45 8.22
N VAL A 113 0.13 -20.20 7.90
CA VAL A 113 0.23 -21.61 8.29
C VAL A 113 0.37 -21.75 9.80
N TRP A 114 1.14 -20.88 10.46
CA TRP A 114 1.38 -20.97 11.90
C TRP A 114 0.27 -20.39 12.76
N PHE A 115 -0.25 -19.22 12.38
CA PHE A 115 -1.20 -18.46 13.20
C PHE A 115 -2.65 -18.56 12.67
N GLY A 116 -2.85 -19.16 11.50
CA GLY A 116 -4.13 -19.22 10.82
C GLY A 116 -4.43 -17.97 9.98
N LEU A 117 -5.56 -17.99 9.26
CA LEU A 117 -6.05 -16.89 8.43
C LEU A 117 -6.70 -15.79 9.28
N VAL A 118 -5.88 -15.11 10.07
CA VAL A 118 -6.31 -14.05 11.00
C VAL A 118 -5.55 -12.75 10.75
N GLU A 119 -6.13 -11.63 11.21
CA GLU A 119 -5.58 -10.29 10.99
C GLU A 119 -4.20 -10.09 11.64
N SER A 120 -3.97 -10.72 12.80
CA SER A 120 -2.66 -10.71 13.48
C SER A 120 -1.56 -11.38 12.66
N ALA A 121 -1.88 -12.46 11.93
CA ALA A 121 -0.93 -13.14 11.05
C ALA A 121 -0.51 -12.22 9.88
N ALA A 122 -1.47 -11.48 9.30
CA ALA A 122 -1.19 -10.51 8.25
C ALA A 122 -0.32 -9.35 8.78
N ILE A 123 -0.60 -8.84 9.98
CA ILE A 123 0.20 -7.79 10.63
C ILE A 123 1.63 -8.27 10.87
N LEU A 124 1.80 -9.44 11.48
CA LEU A 124 3.12 -10.03 11.74
C LEU A 124 3.93 -10.25 10.46
N ALA A 125 3.28 -10.72 9.39
CA ALA A 125 3.94 -10.91 8.10
C ALA A 125 4.48 -9.59 7.53
N VAL A 126 3.69 -8.51 7.60
CA VAL A 126 4.14 -7.17 7.16
C VAL A 126 5.25 -6.66 8.06
N VAL A 127 5.13 -6.84 9.38
CA VAL A 127 6.16 -6.43 10.34
C VAL A 127 7.49 -7.13 10.02
N ILE A 128 7.49 -8.45 9.89
CA ILE A 128 8.70 -9.23 9.59
C ILE A 128 9.30 -8.82 8.24
N ASN A 129 8.47 -8.62 7.21
CA ASN A 129 8.94 -8.16 5.90
C ASN A 129 9.54 -6.74 5.93
N LYS A 130 9.09 -5.88 6.86
CA LYS A 130 9.58 -4.50 6.99
C LYS A 130 10.68 -4.32 8.03
N LEU A 131 10.93 -5.32 8.86
CA LEU A 131 11.90 -5.24 9.94
C LEU A 131 13.35 -5.35 9.48
N PRO A 132 13.61 -5.98 8.33
CA PRO A 132 14.77 -5.59 7.54
C PRO A 132 14.44 -5.62 6.04
N ASN A 133 14.23 -4.43 5.47
CA ASN A 133 14.34 -4.10 4.04
C ASN A 133 14.85 -2.66 3.88
#